data_AF-A0A936WAF3-F1
#
_entry.id   AF-A0A936WAF3-F1
#
_cell.length_a   1.000
_cell.length_b   1.000
_cell.length_c   1.000
_cell.angle_alpha   90.00
_cell.angle_beta   90.00
_cell.angle_gamma   90.00
#
_symmetry.space_group_name_H-M   'P 1'
#
loop_
_entity.id
_entity.type
_entity.pdbx_description
1 polymer ?
#
loop_
_entity_poly.entity_id
_entity_poly.type
_entity_poly.pdbx_seq_one_letter_code
_entity_poly.pdbx_strand_id
1 'polypeptide(L)'
;MMNRALIVVLLVSITFRLFAQEGGMAPFTTANDRFMLFDHGRFVEQEPRAPKQVWMNRDRLIYQDHSGALRMLQSGRTVLLEPVAGSTPVCSDHEVAWLSGSVLKVAREEGAYAVAPEVGVFTVQDSMVAFHDLQASALQVWWRGRTITVAEVEQGSEAPQWSSGANTLTFYDRSRSRVSLFHRGEVKVLFDSTDIGLVAMGSDIVAYWDDGPGEFRVFDHGRTEDLEPFRPRSFKAGDGVVGYVSNGGSFKGYRNGSAFTLLDHTPTEYWVQDSVLLFVDNGWLMTEEGGRAEVVERYVPEQWDVRDASIFYLDLDRGIHRWRHGQRTRIAEGMATKRFERWGDVVLWRGDDGVLRCWWKGKRYEY
;
A
#
# COMPACT_ATOMS: atom_id res chain seq x y z
N MET A 1 51.11 -49.22 -17.78
CA MET A 1 50.41 -48.93 -16.51
C MET A 1 50.30 -47.43 -16.39
N MET A 2 49.08 -46.91 -16.32
CA MET A 2 48.69 -45.56 -16.74
C MET A 2 48.68 -44.59 -15.54
N ASN A 3 49.28 -43.41 -15.74
CA ASN A 3 49.29 -42.29 -14.79
C ASN A 3 47.86 -41.79 -14.49
N ARG A 4 47.54 -41.65 -13.20
CA ARG A 4 46.32 -41.00 -12.71
C ARG A 4 46.58 -39.49 -12.57
N ALA A 5 46.04 -38.70 -13.49
CA ALA A 5 45.85 -37.27 -13.28
C ALA A 5 44.43 -37.04 -12.75
N LEU A 6 44.32 -36.56 -11.52
CA LEU A 6 43.05 -36.17 -10.90
C LEU A 6 42.78 -34.72 -11.29
N ILE A 7 41.88 -34.49 -12.25
CA ILE A 7 41.36 -33.16 -12.56
C ILE A 7 40.19 -32.90 -11.62
N VAL A 8 40.38 -32.03 -10.63
CA VAL A 8 39.31 -31.46 -9.81
C VAL A 8 38.80 -30.23 -10.54
N VAL A 9 37.64 -30.32 -11.19
CA VAL A 9 36.92 -29.15 -11.71
C VAL A 9 36.09 -28.55 -10.56
N LEU A 10 36.58 -27.46 -9.99
CA LEU A 10 35.82 -26.66 -9.03
C LEU A 10 34.87 -25.74 -9.79
N LEU A 11 33.62 -26.16 -9.92
CA LEU A 11 32.55 -25.39 -10.55
C LEU A 11 32.01 -24.37 -9.54
N VAL A 12 32.62 -23.18 -9.49
CA VAL A 12 32.11 -22.06 -8.70
C VAL A 12 30.95 -21.43 -9.47
N SER A 13 29.73 -21.89 -9.21
CA SER A 13 28.51 -21.23 -9.66
C SER A 13 28.28 -19.96 -8.83
N ILE A 14 28.79 -18.81 -9.31
CA ILE A 14 28.38 -17.50 -8.80
C ILE A 14 26.97 -17.22 -9.34
N THR A 15 25.96 -17.60 -8.57
CA THR A 15 24.60 -17.06 -8.78
C THR A 15 24.59 -15.63 -8.26
N PHE A 16 24.79 -14.65 -9.14
CA PHE A 16 24.35 -13.28 -8.85
C PHE A 16 22.82 -13.33 -8.78
N ARG A 17 22.28 -13.39 -7.56
CA ARG A 17 20.90 -12.95 -7.36
C ARG A 17 20.90 -11.44 -7.55
N LEU A 18 20.49 -10.99 -8.73
CA LEU A 18 19.93 -9.66 -8.92
C LEU A 18 18.65 -9.63 -8.07
N PHE A 19 18.80 -9.35 -6.77
CA PHE A 19 17.69 -8.78 -6.05
C PHE A 19 17.48 -7.41 -6.69
N ALA A 20 16.38 -7.25 -7.44
CA ALA A 20 15.82 -5.93 -7.65
C ALA A 20 15.78 -5.29 -6.26
N GLN A 21 16.56 -4.24 -6.05
CA GLN A 21 16.53 -3.54 -4.77
C GLN A 21 15.20 -2.80 -4.77
N GLU A 22 14.23 -3.35 -4.03
CA GLU A 22 12.99 -2.64 -3.79
C GLU A 22 13.31 -1.30 -3.12
N GLY A 23 12.69 -0.23 -3.62
CA GLY A 23 12.92 1.12 -3.11
C GLY A 23 14.28 1.72 -3.51
N GLY A 24 14.26 3.00 -3.90
CA GLY A 24 15.49 3.70 -4.34
C GLY A 24 15.30 4.60 -5.55
N MET A 25 14.07 4.66 -6.06
CA MET A 25 13.69 5.60 -7.10
C MET A 25 12.86 6.74 -6.52
N ALA A 26 13.14 7.97 -6.95
CA ALA A 26 12.28 9.12 -6.68
C ALA A 26 12.25 10.10 -7.86
N PRO A 27 11.08 10.30 -8.49
CA PRO A 27 10.91 11.27 -9.55
C PRO A 27 10.94 12.70 -9.01
N PHE A 28 11.50 13.63 -9.78
CA PHE A 28 11.38 15.06 -9.52
C PHE A 28 11.52 15.88 -10.80
N THR A 29 11.09 17.14 -10.76
CA THR A 29 11.29 18.08 -11.86
C THR A 29 12.28 19.16 -11.45
N THR A 30 13.05 19.64 -12.44
CA THR A 30 13.97 20.77 -12.25
C THR A 30 13.28 22.08 -12.57
N ALA A 31 13.91 23.21 -12.17
CA ALA A 31 13.42 24.55 -12.53
C ALA A 31 13.38 24.80 -14.06
N ASN A 32 14.17 24.04 -14.84
CA ASN A 32 14.20 24.11 -16.31
C ASN A 32 13.26 23.09 -16.97
N ASP A 33 12.25 22.61 -16.24
CA ASP A 33 11.24 21.68 -16.74
C ASP A 33 11.78 20.31 -17.19
N ARG A 34 12.97 19.89 -16.71
CA ARG A 34 13.50 18.53 -16.98
C ARG A 34 12.89 17.53 -16.03
N PHE A 35 12.50 16.36 -16.55
CA PHE A 35 12.08 15.24 -15.72
C PHE A 35 13.29 14.42 -15.31
N MET A 36 13.55 14.37 -14.01
CA MET A 36 14.68 13.69 -13.42
C MET A 36 14.20 12.54 -12.54
N LEU A 37 15.09 11.57 -12.37
CA LEU A 37 14.91 10.43 -11.49
C LEU A 37 16.15 10.32 -10.60
N PHE A 38 15.96 10.35 -9.29
CA PHE A 38 16.94 9.74 -8.40
C PHE A 38 16.77 8.22 -8.52
N ASP A 39 17.81 7.49 -8.89
CA ASP A 39 17.79 6.04 -9.09
C ASP A 39 19.03 5.42 -8.42
N HIS A 40 18.82 4.74 -7.30
CA HIS A 40 19.84 3.99 -6.55
C HIS A 40 21.15 4.77 -6.30
N GLY A 41 21.03 6.05 -5.93
CA GLY A 41 22.18 6.91 -5.60
C GLY A 41 22.74 7.72 -6.77
N ARG A 42 22.06 7.74 -7.92
CA ARG A 42 22.42 8.56 -9.08
C ARG A 42 21.24 9.43 -9.50
N PHE A 43 21.53 10.60 -10.04
CA PHE A 43 20.52 11.44 -10.69
C PHE A 43 20.58 11.20 -12.20
N VAL A 44 19.47 10.78 -12.78
CA VAL A 44 19.33 10.43 -14.19
C VAL A 44 18.26 11.32 -14.80
N GLU A 45 18.54 11.89 -15.96
CA GLU A 45 17.51 12.58 -16.74
C GLU A 45 16.65 11.53 -17.45
N GLN A 46 15.34 11.56 -17.19
CA GLN A 46 14.39 10.59 -17.73
C GLN A 46 13.70 11.12 -18.99
N GLU A 47 13.26 12.38 -18.98
CA GLU A 47 12.65 13.03 -20.14
C GLU A 47 13.07 14.49 -20.24
N PRO A 48 13.13 15.05 -21.47
CA PRO A 48 13.57 16.42 -21.67
C PRO A 48 12.57 17.49 -21.22
N ARG A 49 11.35 17.08 -20.86
CA ARG A 49 10.24 17.94 -20.40
C ARG A 49 9.54 17.25 -19.23
N ALA A 50 8.90 18.03 -18.37
CA ALA A 50 8.18 17.48 -17.23
C ALA A 50 7.02 16.56 -17.71
N PRO A 51 6.75 15.47 -16.99
CA PRO A 51 5.58 14.66 -17.21
C PRO A 51 4.34 15.45 -16.78
N LYS A 52 3.20 15.13 -17.39
CA LYS A 52 1.91 15.67 -16.95
C LYS A 52 1.54 15.13 -15.57
N GLN A 53 1.80 13.85 -15.35
CA GLN A 53 1.46 13.12 -14.11
C GLN A 53 2.45 11.98 -13.88
N VAL A 54 2.65 11.62 -12.62
CA VAL A 54 3.59 10.57 -12.18
C VAL A 54 2.96 9.75 -11.06
N TRP A 55 3.17 8.44 -11.12
CA TRP A 55 2.80 7.48 -10.10
C TRP A 55 3.94 6.50 -9.86
N MET A 56 3.99 5.96 -8.65
CA MET A 56 4.97 4.95 -8.29
C MET A 56 4.25 3.66 -7.90
N ASN A 57 4.80 2.54 -8.35
CA ASN A 57 4.39 1.21 -7.98
C ASN A 57 5.67 0.44 -7.60
N ARG A 58 6.05 0.50 -6.31
CA ARG A 58 7.34 0.02 -5.78
C ARG A 58 8.56 0.47 -6.62
N ASP A 59 9.09 -0.43 -7.44
CA ASP A 59 10.28 -0.26 -8.29
C ASP A 59 9.92 0.04 -9.76
N ARG A 60 8.66 0.38 -10.03
CA ARG A 60 8.15 0.83 -11.32
C ARG A 60 7.69 2.27 -11.24
N LEU A 61 8.19 3.10 -12.15
CA LEU A 61 7.75 4.48 -12.32
C LEU A 61 6.77 4.54 -13.48
N ILE A 62 5.52 4.88 -13.19
CA ILE A 62 4.47 5.11 -14.19
C ILE A 62 4.34 6.61 -14.39
N TYR A 63 4.34 7.08 -15.63
CA TYR A 63 4.18 8.50 -15.89
C TYR A 63 3.50 8.77 -17.22
N GLN A 64 2.75 9.87 -17.26
CA GLN A 64 2.25 10.43 -18.50
C GLN A 64 3.24 11.46 -19.00
N ASP A 65 3.88 11.20 -20.13
CA ASP A 65 4.87 12.12 -20.70
C ASP A 65 4.22 13.45 -21.16
N HIS A 66 5.06 14.41 -21.58
CA HIS A 66 4.58 15.72 -22.02
C HIS A 66 3.63 15.66 -23.24
N SER A 67 3.70 14.59 -24.05
CA SER A 67 2.82 14.37 -25.19
C SER A 67 1.45 13.79 -24.78
N GLY A 68 1.38 13.18 -23.61
CA GLY A 68 0.19 12.50 -23.10
C GLY A 68 0.26 10.97 -23.19
N ALA A 69 1.38 10.41 -23.67
CA ALA A 69 1.57 8.97 -23.72
C ALA A 69 1.87 8.42 -22.33
N LEU A 70 1.25 7.28 -22.00
CA LEU A 70 1.48 6.58 -20.75
C LEU A 70 2.69 5.66 -20.90
N ARG A 71 3.69 5.82 -20.03
CA ARG A 71 4.93 5.06 -20.02
C ARG A 71 5.16 4.41 -18.66
N MET A 72 5.93 3.33 -18.68
CA MET A 72 6.44 2.66 -17.50
C MET A 72 7.95 2.53 -17.61
N LEU A 73 8.67 2.98 -16.60
CA LEU A 73 10.08 2.66 -16.41
C LEU A 73 10.19 1.54 -15.39
N GLN A 74 10.84 0.45 -15.77
CA GLN A 74 11.14 -0.70 -14.91
C GLN A 74 12.52 -1.25 -15.28
N SER A 75 13.35 -1.53 -14.27
CA SER A 75 14.70 -2.07 -14.46
C SER A 75 15.56 -1.29 -15.48
N GLY A 76 15.44 0.06 -15.47
CA GLY A 76 16.16 0.96 -16.38
C GLY A 76 15.64 1.00 -17.83
N ARG A 77 14.59 0.23 -18.16
CA ARG A 77 13.96 0.23 -19.49
C ARG A 77 12.62 0.97 -19.42
N THR A 78 12.42 1.89 -20.36
CA THR A 78 11.13 2.56 -20.54
C THR A 78 10.31 1.82 -21.60
N VAL A 79 9.07 1.49 -21.27
CA VAL A 79 8.10 0.82 -22.13
C VAL A 79 6.89 1.72 -22.32
N LEU A 80 6.41 1.82 -23.56
CA LEU A 80 5.17 2.51 -23.88
C LEU A 80 3.99 1.61 -23.47
N LEU A 81 3.16 2.08 -22.55
CA LEU A 81 1.92 1.41 -22.16
C LEU A 81 0.77 1.81 -23.07
N GLU A 82 0.67 3.11 -23.37
CA GLU A 82 -0.39 3.61 -24.24
C GLU A 82 0.02 4.91 -24.97
N PRO A 83 -0.22 5.03 -26.29
CA PRO A 83 0.13 6.25 -27.04
C PRO A 83 -0.60 7.50 -26.56
N VAL A 84 -1.84 7.34 -26.09
CA VAL A 84 -2.67 8.39 -25.50
C VAL A 84 -3.29 7.80 -24.25
N ALA A 85 -2.94 8.33 -23.08
CA ALA A 85 -3.49 7.81 -21.83
C ALA A 85 -5.02 7.83 -21.86
N GLY A 86 -5.64 6.70 -21.50
CA GLY A 86 -7.08 6.61 -21.27
C GLY A 86 -7.47 7.30 -19.95
N SER A 87 -8.06 6.56 -19.03
CA SER A 87 -8.30 7.08 -17.67
C SER A 87 -6.98 7.32 -16.94
N THR A 88 -7.03 8.16 -15.90
CA THR A 88 -5.96 8.24 -14.90
C THR A 88 -5.65 6.84 -14.37
N PRO A 89 -4.39 6.38 -14.41
CA PRO A 89 -4.00 5.11 -13.80
C PRO A 89 -4.25 5.08 -12.30
N VAL A 90 -4.69 3.92 -11.80
CA VAL A 90 -4.75 3.62 -10.38
C VAL A 90 -3.60 2.67 -10.07
N CYS A 91 -2.77 3.05 -9.10
CA CYS A 91 -1.56 2.32 -8.72
C CYS A 91 -1.65 1.89 -7.25
N SER A 92 -1.31 0.63 -6.99
CA SER A 92 -0.98 0.10 -5.67
C SER A 92 0.53 -0.16 -5.59
N ASP A 93 0.97 -0.98 -4.62
CA ASP A 93 2.36 -1.39 -4.51
C ASP A 93 2.78 -2.45 -5.55
N HIS A 94 1.87 -3.31 -6.01
CA HIS A 94 2.19 -4.38 -6.98
C HIS A 94 1.36 -4.38 -8.26
N GLU A 95 0.31 -3.55 -8.37
CA GLU A 95 -0.44 -3.41 -9.60
C GLU A 95 -0.75 -1.99 -10.03
N VAL A 96 -0.87 -1.86 -11.35
CA VAL A 96 -1.22 -0.62 -12.04
C VAL A 96 -2.29 -0.98 -13.05
N ALA A 97 -3.45 -0.34 -12.97
CA ALA A 97 -4.55 -0.55 -13.90
C ALA A 97 -5.20 0.77 -14.34
N TRP A 98 -5.75 0.76 -15.54
CA TRP A 98 -6.46 1.89 -16.12
C TRP A 98 -7.48 1.43 -17.16
N LEU A 99 -8.41 2.30 -17.52
CA LEU A 99 -9.36 2.07 -18.61
C LEU A 99 -8.87 2.73 -19.89
N SER A 100 -8.93 1.98 -20.99
CA SER A 100 -8.76 2.47 -22.36
C SER A 100 -10.10 2.33 -23.07
N GLY A 101 -10.88 3.42 -23.11
CA GLY A 101 -12.32 3.31 -23.38
C GLY A 101 -12.99 2.51 -22.26
N SER A 102 -13.65 1.40 -22.59
CA SER A 102 -14.23 0.45 -21.63
C SER A 102 -13.29 -0.70 -21.26
N VAL A 103 -12.14 -0.83 -21.93
CA VAL A 103 -11.22 -1.96 -21.74
C VAL A 103 -10.35 -1.72 -20.53
N LEU A 104 -10.44 -2.59 -19.53
CA LEU A 104 -9.52 -2.60 -18.39
C LEU A 104 -8.18 -3.17 -18.82
N LYS A 105 -7.12 -2.39 -18.59
CA LYS A 105 -5.73 -2.77 -18.85
C LYS A 105 -4.92 -2.74 -17.57
N VAL A 106 -3.87 -3.57 -17.53
CA VAL A 106 -2.88 -3.64 -16.46
C VAL A 106 -1.46 -3.53 -17.01
N ALA A 107 -0.54 -2.96 -16.24
CA ALA A 107 0.85 -2.82 -16.65
C ALA A 107 1.64 -4.11 -16.42
N ARG A 108 2.34 -4.60 -17.44
CA ARG A 108 3.24 -5.75 -17.41
C ARG A 108 4.61 -5.33 -17.93
N GLU A 109 5.62 -6.17 -17.66
CA GLU A 109 7.01 -5.92 -18.09
C GLU A 109 7.11 -5.63 -19.60
N GLU A 110 6.33 -6.33 -20.42
CA GLU A 110 6.31 -6.17 -21.89
C GLU A 110 5.38 -5.05 -22.40
N GLY A 111 4.60 -4.42 -21.51
CA GLY A 111 3.67 -3.35 -21.86
C GLY A 111 2.26 -3.54 -21.26
N ALA A 112 1.26 -2.98 -21.91
CA ALA A 112 -0.12 -3.08 -21.44
C ALA A 112 -0.76 -4.43 -21.79
N TYR A 113 -1.43 -5.04 -20.81
CA TYR A 113 -2.23 -6.26 -21.00
C TYR A 113 -3.70 -5.97 -20.79
N ALA A 114 -4.57 -6.38 -21.72
CA ALA A 114 -6.02 -6.23 -21.61
C ALA A 114 -6.61 -7.34 -20.73
N VAL A 115 -7.30 -6.96 -19.66
CA VAL A 115 -7.90 -7.87 -18.67
C VAL A 115 -9.35 -8.19 -19.02
N ALA A 116 -10.16 -7.16 -19.27
CA ALA A 116 -11.58 -7.28 -19.56
C ALA A 116 -12.03 -6.19 -20.54
N PRO A 117 -12.94 -6.49 -21.49
CA PRO A 117 -13.27 -5.59 -22.58
C PRO A 117 -14.29 -4.49 -22.22
N GLU A 118 -15.14 -4.73 -21.23
CA GLU A 118 -16.21 -3.81 -20.84
C GLU A 118 -16.34 -3.72 -19.32
N VAL A 119 -15.59 -2.79 -18.71
CA VAL A 119 -15.56 -2.57 -17.27
C VAL A 119 -16.21 -1.25 -16.92
N GLY A 120 -17.17 -1.30 -15.98
CA GLY A 120 -17.83 -0.10 -15.47
C GLY A 120 -17.00 0.62 -14.41
N VAL A 121 -16.64 -0.12 -13.35
CA VAL A 121 -15.88 0.40 -12.20
C VAL A 121 -14.84 -0.63 -11.76
N PHE A 122 -13.69 -0.15 -11.26
CA PHE A 122 -12.62 -0.99 -10.74
C PHE A 122 -11.90 -0.33 -9.58
N THR A 123 -11.21 -1.15 -8.78
CA THR A 123 -10.29 -0.73 -7.72
C THR A 123 -9.00 -1.53 -7.82
N VAL A 124 -7.86 -0.89 -7.54
CA VAL A 124 -6.55 -1.54 -7.48
C VAL A 124 -6.06 -1.48 -6.04
N GLN A 125 -5.68 -2.62 -5.47
CA GLN A 125 -5.08 -2.71 -4.13
C GLN A 125 -4.01 -3.80 -4.13
N ASP A 126 -2.85 -3.51 -3.52
CA ASP A 126 -1.64 -4.34 -3.52
C ASP A 126 -1.43 -5.12 -4.82
N SER A 127 -1.77 -6.41 -4.88
CA SER A 127 -1.56 -7.31 -6.03
C SER A 127 -2.83 -7.67 -6.79
N MET A 128 -3.94 -6.98 -6.54
CA MET A 128 -5.27 -7.29 -7.06
C MET A 128 -5.90 -6.11 -7.80
N VAL A 129 -6.70 -6.44 -8.81
CA VAL A 129 -7.66 -5.50 -9.43
C VAL A 129 -9.05 -6.12 -9.32
N ALA A 130 -9.92 -5.52 -8.52
CA ALA A 130 -11.33 -5.91 -8.43
C ALA A 130 -12.15 -5.02 -9.36
N PHE A 131 -13.04 -5.61 -10.17
CA PHE A 131 -13.78 -4.89 -11.19
C PHE A 131 -15.13 -5.51 -11.49
N HIS A 132 -16.07 -4.66 -11.90
CA HIS A 132 -17.36 -5.09 -12.44
C HIS A 132 -17.25 -5.24 -13.96
N ASP A 133 -17.24 -6.49 -14.43
CA ASP A 133 -17.29 -6.82 -15.86
C ASP A 133 -18.75 -6.80 -16.34
N LEU A 134 -19.07 -5.80 -17.15
CA LEU A 134 -20.41 -5.58 -17.69
C LEU A 134 -20.77 -6.61 -18.76
N GLN A 135 -19.77 -7.10 -19.52
CA GLN A 135 -20.01 -8.11 -20.54
C GLN A 135 -20.24 -9.49 -19.90
N ALA A 136 -19.46 -9.83 -18.88
CA ALA A 136 -19.63 -11.08 -18.14
C ALA A 136 -20.77 -11.02 -17.11
N SER A 137 -21.32 -9.83 -16.82
CA SER A 137 -22.30 -9.60 -15.76
C SER A 137 -21.81 -10.17 -14.42
N ALA A 138 -20.59 -9.81 -14.03
CA ALA A 138 -19.91 -10.41 -12.88
C ALA A 138 -18.99 -9.44 -12.14
N LEU A 139 -18.88 -9.62 -10.82
CA LEU A 139 -17.77 -9.08 -10.04
C LEU A 139 -16.59 -10.06 -10.16
N GLN A 140 -15.45 -9.53 -10.60
CA GLN A 140 -14.25 -10.32 -10.83
C GLN A 140 -13.04 -9.71 -10.14
N VAL A 141 -12.06 -10.57 -9.85
CA VAL A 141 -10.75 -10.19 -9.33
C VAL A 141 -9.69 -10.70 -10.27
N TRP A 142 -8.90 -9.77 -10.80
CA TRP A 142 -7.63 -10.10 -11.43
C TRP A 142 -6.56 -10.24 -10.36
N TRP A 143 -5.98 -11.43 -10.25
CA TRP A 143 -4.93 -11.74 -9.29
C TRP A 143 -3.97 -12.79 -9.84
N ARG A 144 -2.65 -12.57 -9.67
CA ARG A 144 -1.58 -13.49 -10.13
C ARG A 144 -1.73 -13.93 -11.60
N GLY A 145 -2.07 -13.00 -12.48
CA GLY A 145 -2.16 -13.28 -13.92
C GLY A 145 -3.45 -13.97 -14.36
N ARG A 146 -4.46 -14.08 -13.49
CA ARG A 146 -5.73 -14.77 -13.78
C ARG A 146 -6.91 -13.93 -13.31
N THR A 147 -8.00 -14.01 -14.07
CA THR A 147 -9.31 -13.48 -13.65
C THR A 147 -10.09 -14.56 -12.90
N ILE A 148 -10.61 -14.21 -11.72
CA ILE A 148 -11.42 -15.07 -10.87
C ILE A 148 -12.79 -14.40 -10.70
N THR A 149 -13.86 -15.09 -11.09
CA THR A 149 -15.23 -14.64 -10.81
C THR A 149 -15.54 -14.86 -9.34
N VAL A 150 -15.91 -13.80 -8.62
CA VAL A 150 -16.23 -13.86 -7.18
C VAL A 150 -17.72 -13.72 -6.90
N ALA A 151 -18.48 -13.07 -7.79
CA ALA A 151 -19.93 -13.02 -7.76
C ALA A 151 -20.51 -12.81 -9.17
N GLU A 152 -21.68 -13.39 -9.42
CA GLU A 152 -22.52 -13.03 -10.57
C GLU A 152 -23.32 -11.77 -10.23
N VAL A 153 -23.56 -10.91 -11.22
CA VAL A 153 -24.33 -9.67 -11.09
C VAL A 153 -25.53 -9.79 -12.02
N GLU A 154 -26.73 -9.79 -11.47
CA GLU A 154 -27.95 -9.92 -12.26
C GLU A 154 -28.18 -8.70 -13.16
N GLN A 155 -28.66 -8.93 -14.37
CA GLN A 155 -28.92 -7.85 -15.31
C GLN A 155 -30.00 -6.89 -14.75
N GLY A 156 -29.67 -5.60 -14.67
CA GLY A 156 -30.57 -4.57 -14.12
C GLY A 156 -30.51 -4.42 -12.60
N SER A 157 -29.67 -5.18 -11.90
CA SER A 157 -29.36 -4.93 -10.50
C SER A 157 -28.48 -3.69 -10.33
N GLU A 158 -28.43 -3.16 -9.11
CA GLU A 158 -27.38 -2.20 -8.75
C GLU A 158 -26.00 -2.84 -8.93
N ALA A 159 -24.99 -2.01 -9.22
CA ALA A 159 -23.60 -2.46 -9.30
C ALA A 159 -23.15 -3.10 -7.97
N PRO A 160 -22.31 -4.15 -8.02
CA PRO A 160 -21.84 -4.80 -6.81
C PRO A 160 -21.11 -3.79 -5.91
N GLN A 161 -21.33 -3.90 -4.60
CA GLN A 161 -20.64 -3.09 -3.60
C GLN A 161 -19.52 -3.92 -2.99
N TRP A 162 -18.29 -3.41 -3.07
CA TRP A 162 -17.12 -4.07 -2.49
C TRP A 162 -16.21 -3.08 -1.76
N SER A 163 -15.41 -3.63 -0.87
CA SER A 163 -14.30 -2.96 -0.21
C SER A 163 -13.06 -3.84 -0.32
N SER A 164 -11.90 -3.23 -0.50
CA SER A 164 -10.64 -3.92 -0.75
C SER A 164 -9.62 -3.52 0.32
N GLY A 165 -9.03 -4.50 0.99
CA GLY A 165 -7.74 -4.36 1.65
C GLY A 165 -6.63 -4.64 0.64
N ALA A 166 -5.39 -4.76 1.10
CA ALA A 166 -4.25 -5.06 0.23
C ALA A 166 -4.48 -6.36 -0.58
N ASN A 167 -4.65 -7.50 0.09
CA ASN A 167 -4.84 -8.81 -0.55
C ASN A 167 -6.16 -9.50 -0.16
N THR A 168 -7.10 -8.70 0.35
CA THR A 168 -8.44 -9.12 0.79
C THR A 168 -9.48 -8.26 0.06
N LEU A 169 -10.61 -8.87 -0.30
CA LEU A 169 -11.76 -8.18 -0.90
C LEU A 169 -13.03 -8.64 -0.19
N THR A 170 -13.78 -7.73 0.41
CA THR A 170 -15.15 -8.03 0.85
C THR A 170 -16.15 -7.49 -0.15
N PHE A 171 -17.22 -8.24 -0.37
CA PHE A 171 -18.34 -7.79 -1.21
C PHE A 171 -19.66 -8.19 -0.57
N TYR A 172 -20.65 -7.33 -0.75
CA TYR A 172 -21.97 -7.49 -0.17
C TYR A 172 -22.97 -7.95 -1.22
N ASP A 173 -23.54 -9.12 -0.98
CA ASP A 173 -24.66 -9.67 -1.74
C ASP A 173 -25.96 -9.27 -1.05
N ARG A 174 -26.59 -8.20 -1.56
CA ARG A 174 -27.86 -7.67 -1.05
C ARG A 174 -28.99 -8.70 -1.09
N SER A 175 -29.01 -9.55 -2.12
CA SER A 175 -30.11 -10.52 -2.32
C SER A 175 -30.14 -11.60 -1.23
N ARG A 176 -28.98 -11.85 -0.61
CA ARG A 176 -28.79 -12.87 0.42
C ARG A 176 -28.38 -12.30 1.77
N SER A 177 -28.37 -10.97 1.93
CA SER A 177 -27.88 -10.26 3.13
C SER A 177 -26.51 -10.78 3.61
N ARG A 178 -25.60 -11.01 2.67
CA ARG A 178 -24.38 -11.80 2.89
C ARG A 178 -23.13 -11.03 2.55
N VAL A 179 -22.19 -10.99 3.49
CA VAL A 179 -20.84 -10.46 3.28
C VAL A 179 -19.89 -11.62 3.03
N SER A 180 -19.24 -11.62 1.88
CA SER A 180 -18.23 -12.61 1.50
C SER A 180 -16.85 -11.97 1.45
N LEU A 181 -15.81 -12.77 1.70
CA LEU A 181 -14.40 -12.40 1.66
C LEU A 181 -13.68 -13.26 0.62
N PHE A 182 -13.11 -12.61 -0.40
CA PHE A 182 -12.08 -13.17 -1.23
C PHE A 182 -10.71 -12.99 -0.56
N HIS A 183 -9.97 -14.08 -0.39
CA HIS A 183 -8.64 -14.11 0.19
C HIS A 183 -7.80 -15.20 -0.48
N ARG A 184 -6.65 -14.82 -1.05
CA ARG A 184 -5.68 -15.74 -1.69
C ARG A 184 -6.28 -16.70 -2.73
N GLY A 185 -7.28 -16.23 -3.49
CA GLY A 185 -7.91 -17.01 -4.56
C GLY A 185 -9.17 -17.76 -4.14
N GLU A 186 -9.52 -17.76 -2.85
CA GLU A 186 -10.69 -18.45 -2.32
C GLU A 186 -11.74 -17.44 -1.85
N VAL A 187 -13.01 -17.78 -2.03
CA VAL A 187 -14.16 -17.01 -1.52
C VAL A 187 -14.77 -17.75 -0.34
N LYS A 188 -14.92 -17.06 0.79
CA LYS A 188 -15.65 -17.56 1.96
C LYS A 188 -16.72 -16.58 2.40
N VAL A 189 -17.76 -17.09 3.05
CA VAL A 189 -18.77 -16.25 3.71
C VAL A 189 -18.20 -15.79 5.05
N LEU A 190 -18.20 -14.49 5.31
CA LEU A 190 -17.86 -13.96 6.65
C LEU A 190 -19.08 -14.08 7.57
N PHE A 191 -20.23 -13.57 7.13
CA PHE A 191 -21.51 -13.65 7.83
C PHE A 191 -22.66 -13.37 6.85
N ASP A 192 -23.85 -13.88 7.20
CA ASP A 192 -25.05 -13.91 6.35
C ASP A 192 -26.29 -13.30 7.03
N SER A 193 -26.09 -12.48 8.07
CA SER A 193 -27.15 -11.93 8.90
C SER A 193 -27.01 -10.43 9.18
N THR A 194 -26.77 -9.60 8.17
CA THR A 194 -26.70 -8.14 8.37
C THR A 194 -27.40 -7.34 7.28
N ASP A 195 -27.87 -6.15 7.64
CA ASP A 195 -28.26 -5.08 6.71
C ASP A 195 -27.10 -4.12 6.41
N ILE A 196 -26.07 -4.07 7.27
CA ILE A 196 -24.93 -3.13 7.19
C ILE A 196 -23.65 -3.83 7.65
N GLY A 197 -22.84 -4.30 6.71
CA GLY A 197 -21.52 -4.86 7.02
C GLY A 197 -20.57 -3.80 7.58
N LEU A 198 -20.30 -3.83 8.89
CA LEU A 198 -19.20 -3.08 9.49
C LEU A 198 -17.92 -3.91 9.35
N VAL A 199 -17.05 -3.48 8.45
CA VAL A 199 -15.81 -4.19 8.10
C VAL A 199 -14.67 -3.19 7.97
N ALA A 200 -13.49 -3.56 8.49
CA ALA A 200 -12.23 -2.88 8.26
C ALA A 200 -11.20 -3.89 7.76
N MET A 201 -10.43 -3.52 6.74
CA MET A 201 -9.60 -4.46 5.99
C MET A 201 -8.14 -4.04 5.97
N GLY A 202 -7.24 -5.02 5.97
CA GLY A 202 -5.80 -4.85 5.76
C GLY A 202 -5.19 -6.03 4.99
N SER A 203 -3.86 -6.12 4.96
CA SER A 203 -3.15 -7.32 4.43
C SER A 203 -3.39 -8.54 5.33
N ASP A 204 -3.97 -9.59 4.75
CA ASP A 204 -4.29 -10.88 5.37
C ASP A 204 -5.20 -10.82 6.61
N ILE A 205 -5.72 -9.64 6.95
CA ILE A 205 -6.52 -9.39 8.15
C ILE A 205 -7.79 -8.61 7.83
N VAL A 206 -8.91 -8.99 8.46
CA VAL A 206 -10.20 -8.32 8.34
C VAL A 206 -10.88 -8.29 9.70
N ALA A 207 -11.12 -7.10 10.25
CA ALA A 207 -11.93 -6.92 11.45
C ALA A 207 -13.37 -6.63 11.06
N TYR A 208 -14.34 -7.22 11.77
CA TYR A 208 -15.75 -7.02 11.46
C TYR A 208 -16.63 -7.25 12.67
N TRP A 209 -17.80 -6.63 12.64
CA TRP A 209 -18.86 -6.90 13.61
C TRP A 209 -19.85 -7.90 13.00
N ASP A 210 -20.03 -9.03 13.68
CA ASP A 210 -20.96 -10.07 13.28
C ASP A 210 -22.28 -9.89 14.07
N ASP A 211 -23.30 -9.35 13.40
CA ASP A 211 -24.61 -9.06 14.01
C ASP A 211 -25.34 -10.33 14.49
N GLY A 212 -25.04 -11.51 13.91
CA GLY A 212 -25.69 -12.77 14.26
C GLY A 212 -25.41 -13.21 15.71
N PRO A 213 -24.15 -13.52 16.06
CA PRO A 213 -23.73 -13.82 17.42
C PRO A 213 -23.60 -12.56 18.29
N GLY A 214 -23.48 -11.37 17.69
CA GLY A 214 -23.23 -10.13 18.43
C GLY A 214 -21.81 -10.05 18.94
N GLU A 215 -20.84 -10.42 18.11
CA GLU A 215 -19.42 -10.48 18.47
C GLU A 215 -18.56 -9.64 17.52
N PHE A 216 -17.57 -8.95 18.07
CA PHE A 216 -16.54 -8.31 17.28
C PHE A 216 -15.45 -9.34 16.99
N ARG A 217 -15.20 -9.59 15.71
CA ARG A 217 -14.35 -10.67 15.24
C ARG A 217 -13.21 -10.15 14.38
N VAL A 218 -12.16 -10.94 14.31
CA VAL A 218 -11.06 -10.76 13.37
C VAL A 218 -10.84 -12.04 12.58
N PHE A 219 -10.76 -11.90 11.27
CA PHE A 219 -10.16 -12.89 10.40
C PHE A 219 -8.68 -12.54 10.24
N ASP A 220 -7.78 -13.45 10.59
CA ASP A 220 -6.31 -13.29 10.49
C ASP A 220 -5.70 -14.55 9.84
N HIS A 221 -5.09 -14.39 8.65
CA HIS A 221 -4.36 -15.45 7.94
C HIS A 221 -5.10 -16.80 7.77
N GLY A 222 -6.43 -16.78 7.58
CA GLY A 222 -7.22 -18.01 7.41
C GLY A 222 -7.99 -18.44 8.64
N ARG A 223 -7.74 -17.82 9.80
CA ARG A 223 -8.40 -18.15 11.07
C ARG A 223 -9.31 -17.00 11.49
N THR A 224 -10.39 -17.33 12.19
CA THR A 224 -11.30 -16.35 12.78
C THR A 224 -11.21 -16.45 14.29
N GLU A 225 -11.11 -15.31 14.95
CA GLU A 225 -11.05 -15.18 16.41
C GLU A 225 -12.05 -14.13 16.88
N ASP A 226 -12.66 -14.37 18.04
CA ASP A 226 -13.54 -13.41 18.71
C ASP A 226 -12.68 -12.45 19.54
N LEU A 227 -12.83 -11.15 19.30
CA LEU A 227 -12.10 -10.10 20.01
C LEU A 227 -12.88 -9.57 21.20
N GLU A 228 -14.17 -9.27 21.02
CA GLU A 228 -15.01 -8.67 22.07
C GLU A 228 -16.47 -9.15 21.95
N PRO A 229 -17.17 -9.36 23.07
CA PRO A 229 -18.58 -9.75 23.08
C PRO A 229 -19.55 -8.57 22.88
N PHE A 230 -19.03 -7.37 22.60
CA PHE A 230 -19.83 -6.16 22.40
C PHE A 230 -19.29 -5.32 21.25
N ARG A 231 -20.19 -4.60 20.58
CA ARG A 231 -19.86 -3.78 19.41
C ARG A 231 -18.83 -2.71 19.79
N PRO A 232 -17.67 -2.63 19.09
CA PRO A 232 -16.72 -1.55 19.32
C PRO A 232 -17.31 -0.21 18.88
N ARG A 233 -16.85 0.87 19.50
CA ARG A 233 -17.24 2.24 19.11
C ARG A 233 -16.66 2.62 17.75
N SER A 234 -15.46 2.12 17.45
CA SER A 234 -14.80 2.26 16.15
C SER A 234 -13.69 1.22 16.00
N PHE A 235 -13.33 0.88 14.77
CA PHE A 235 -12.19 0.03 14.46
C PHE A 235 -11.61 0.33 13.08
N LYS A 236 -10.31 0.10 12.92
CA LYS A 236 -9.55 0.21 11.67
C LYS A 236 -8.61 -0.99 11.56
N ALA A 237 -8.29 -1.40 10.35
CA ALA A 237 -7.33 -2.47 10.08
C ALA A 237 -6.32 -2.02 9.03
N GLY A 238 -5.17 -2.66 9.05
CA GLY A 238 -4.05 -2.49 8.12
C GLY A 238 -3.21 -3.76 8.16
N ASP A 239 -1.93 -3.68 7.85
CA ASP A 239 -1.13 -4.86 7.54
C ASP A 239 -0.79 -5.66 8.80
N GLY A 240 -1.56 -6.72 9.03
CA GLY A 240 -1.45 -7.58 10.21
C GLY A 240 -1.81 -6.90 11.54
N VAL A 241 -2.51 -5.76 11.51
CA VAL A 241 -2.89 -5.00 12.72
C VAL A 241 -4.32 -4.49 12.66
N VAL A 242 -5.00 -4.55 13.80
CA VAL A 242 -6.30 -3.90 14.03
C VAL A 242 -6.16 -2.95 15.22
N GLY A 243 -6.61 -1.71 15.08
CA GLY A 243 -6.78 -0.77 16.17
C GLY A 243 -8.27 -0.49 16.38
N TYR A 244 -8.73 -0.52 17.63
CA TYR A 244 -10.16 -0.32 17.91
C TYR A 244 -10.42 0.28 19.29
N VAL A 245 -11.56 0.96 19.40
CA VAL A 245 -12.09 1.46 20.67
C VAL A 245 -13.21 0.53 21.10
N SER A 246 -12.98 -0.19 22.20
CA SER A 246 -13.97 -1.11 22.78
C SER A 246 -15.27 -0.37 23.16
N ASN A 247 -16.35 -1.12 23.38
CA ASN A 247 -17.62 -0.54 23.84
C ASN A 247 -17.45 0.27 25.15
N GLY A 248 -16.58 -0.21 26.06
CA GLY A 248 -16.26 0.45 27.32
C GLY A 248 -15.42 1.73 27.19
N GLY A 249 -14.83 1.98 26.01
CA GLY A 249 -14.02 3.16 25.74
C GLY A 249 -12.51 2.93 25.82
N SER A 250 -12.04 1.78 26.28
CA SER A 250 -10.60 1.46 26.24
C SER A 250 -10.13 1.27 24.79
N PHE A 251 -8.96 1.78 24.47
CA PHE A 251 -8.32 1.63 23.18
C PHE A 251 -7.38 0.44 23.15
N LYS A 252 -7.63 -0.44 22.19
CA LYS A 252 -7.03 -1.75 22.10
C LYS A 252 -6.44 -1.97 20.71
N GLY A 253 -5.50 -2.89 20.64
CA GLY A 253 -4.97 -3.41 19.38
C GLY A 253 -5.07 -4.92 19.32
N TYR A 254 -4.94 -5.44 18.10
CA TYR A 254 -4.73 -6.85 17.82
C TYR A 254 -3.60 -6.99 16.81
N ARG A 255 -2.67 -7.90 17.09
CA ARG A 255 -1.55 -8.25 16.21
C ARG A 255 -1.09 -9.66 16.50
N ASN A 256 -0.75 -10.43 15.46
CA ASN A 256 -0.16 -11.77 15.58
C ASN A 256 -0.96 -12.73 16.49
N GLY A 257 -2.30 -12.79 16.34
CA GLY A 257 -3.13 -13.70 17.14
C GLY A 257 -3.35 -13.27 18.58
N SER A 258 -3.11 -12.00 18.95
CA SER A 258 -3.29 -11.53 20.33
C SER A 258 -3.83 -10.11 20.39
N ALA A 259 -4.88 -9.93 21.21
CA ALA A 259 -5.42 -8.63 21.56
C ALA A 259 -4.72 -8.06 22.81
N PHE A 260 -4.52 -6.74 22.85
CA PHE A 260 -3.88 -6.04 23.96
C PHE A 260 -4.53 -4.67 24.17
N THR A 261 -4.40 -4.12 25.38
CA THR A 261 -4.92 -2.78 25.73
C THR A 261 -3.77 -1.77 25.66
N LEU A 262 -3.98 -0.70 24.91
CA LEU A 262 -3.00 0.40 24.76
C LEU A 262 -3.31 1.54 25.73
N LEU A 263 -4.59 1.88 25.86
CA LEU A 263 -5.09 2.90 26.80
C LEU A 263 -6.40 2.43 27.44
N ASP A 264 -6.62 2.78 28.70
CA ASP A 264 -7.87 2.48 29.40
C ASP A 264 -9.01 3.44 29.01
N HIS A 265 -8.73 4.44 28.16
CA HIS A 265 -9.66 5.44 27.63
C HIS A 265 -9.51 5.62 26.11
N THR A 266 -10.43 6.37 25.51
CA THR A 266 -10.43 6.65 24.07
C THR A 266 -9.34 7.67 23.74
N PRO A 267 -8.43 7.41 22.77
CA PRO A 267 -7.46 8.41 22.32
C PRO A 267 -8.17 9.58 21.63
N THR A 268 -7.47 10.70 21.52
CA THR A 268 -7.98 11.86 20.77
C THR A 268 -8.24 11.49 19.30
N GLU A 269 -7.30 10.76 18.69
CA GLU A 269 -7.42 10.23 17.34
C GLU A 269 -6.51 9.00 17.18
N TYR A 270 -6.83 8.11 16.25
CA TYR A 270 -5.95 7.00 15.88
C TYR A 270 -6.04 6.67 14.40
N TRP A 271 -4.96 6.13 13.85
CA TRP A 271 -4.83 5.68 12.48
C TRP A 271 -4.18 4.30 12.45
N VAL A 272 -4.61 3.51 11.48
CA VAL A 272 -3.88 2.31 11.07
C VAL A 272 -3.41 2.59 9.65
N GLN A 273 -2.10 2.63 9.45
CA GLN A 273 -1.47 2.89 8.15
C GLN A 273 -0.38 1.85 7.93
N ASP A 274 -0.48 1.09 6.84
CA ASP A 274 0.36 -0.09 6.63
C ASP A 274 0.31 -0.97 7.89
N SER A 275 1.45 -1.44 8.41
CA SER A 275 1.51 -2.27 9.62
C SER A 275 1.58 -1.47 10.93
N VAL A 276 1.38 -0.14 10.91
CA VAL A 276 1.58 0.73 12.07
C VAL A 276 0.25 1.26 12.61
N LEU A 277 0.05 1.09 13.92
CA LEU A 277 -1.03 1.71 14.68
C LEU A 277 -0.48 2.99 15.33
N LEU A 278 -0.93 4.16 14.87
CA LEU A 278 -0.60 5.46 15.45
C LEU A 278 -1.81 6.04 16.17
N PHE A 279 -1.55 6.81 17.22
CA PHE A 279 -2.60 7.49 17.95
C PHE A 279 -2.08 8.73 18.67
N VAL A 280 -2.99 9.64 18.98
CA VAL A 280 -2.72 10.82 19.80
C VAL A 280 -3.34 10.63 21.16
N ASP A 281 -2.52 10.75 22.19
CA ASP A 281 -2.95 10.80 23.58
C ASP A 281 -2.22 11.94 24.31
N ASN A 282 -2.95 12.74 25.07
CA ASN A 282 -2.38 13.89 25.80
C ASN A 282 -1.52 14.85 24.93
N GLY A 283 -1.86 14.97 23.64
CA GLY A 283 -1.13 15.79 22.67
C GLY A 283 0.18 15.18 22.17
N TRP A 284 0.50 13.94 22.53
CA TRP A 284 1.68 13.21 22.09
C TRP A 284 1.34 12.28 20.93
N LEU A 285 2.21 12.22 19.93
CA LEU A 285 2.14 11.19 18.90
C LEU A 285 2.71 9.90 19.49
N MET A 286 1.90 8.86 19.51
CA MET A 286 2.23 7.55 20.03
C MET A 286 2.00 6.47 18.97
N THR A 287 2.61 5.30 19.19
CA THR A 287 2.43 4.12 18.37
C THR A 287 2.42 2.86 19.21
N GLU A 288 2.00 1.74 18.61
CA GLU A 288 2.09 0.43 19.23
C GLU A 288 3.39 -0.26 18.84
N GLU A 289 4.14 -0.73 19.84
CA GLU A 289 5.29 -1.62 19.65
C GLU A 289 5.21 -2.78 20.65
N GLY A 290 5.17 -4.02 20.14
CA GLY A 290 5.17 -5.22 20.97
C GLY A 290 3.99 -5.33 21.94
N GLY A 291 2.82 -4.82 21.54
CA GLY A 291 1.57 -4.80 22.31
C GLY A 291 1.50 -3.68 23.36
N ARG A 292 2.37 -2.68 23.28
CA ARG A 292 2.43 -1.55 24.24
C ARG A 292 2.43 -0.21 23.53
N ALA A 293 1.91 0.79 24.24
CA ALA A 293 1.92 2.19 23.82
C ALA A 293 3.34 2.78 23.99
N GLU A 294 3.95 3.23 22.90
CA GLU A 294 5.26 3.87 22.86
C GLU A 294 5.14 5.31 22.35
N VAL A 295 5.96 6.21 22.90
CA VAL A 295 5.99 7.62 22.47
C VAL A 295 6.87 7.76 21.23
N VAL A 296 6.30 8.29 20.15
CA VAL A 296 7.06 8.71 18.97
C VAL A 296 7.59 10.12 19.20
N GLU A 297 6.70 11.06 19.53
CA GLU A 297 7.03 12.45 19.87
C GLU A 297 6.06 13.03 20.89
N ARG A 298 6.53 14.01 21.68
CA ARG A 298 5.71 14.71 22.70
C ARG A 298 4.91 15.88 22.13
N TYR A 299 4.63 15.84 20.84
CA TYR A 299 3.78 16.74 20.06
C TYR A 299 3.25 15.95 18.87
N VAL A 300 2.26 16.51 18.16
CA VAL A 300 1.80 15.97 16.88
C VAL A 300 2.53 16.72 15.75
N PRO A 301 3.39 16.04 14.95
CA PRO A 301 4.09 16.66 13.83
C PRO A 301 3.15 17.32 12.81
N GLU A 302 3.55 18.47 12.25
CA GLU A 302 2.81 19.14 11.16
C GLU A 302 2.71 18.27 9.90
N GLN A 303 3.74 17.45 9.66
CA GLN A 303 3.76 16.47 8.58
C GLN A 303 4.34 15.16 9.10
N TRP A 304 3.65 14.06 8.81
CA TRP A 304 4.14 12.70 9.00
C TRP A 304 3.65 11.81 7.85
N ASP A 305 4.36 10.70 7.63
CA ASP A 305 4.05 9.73 6.60
C ASP A 305 4.53 8.33 7.04
N VAL A 306 3.70 7.31 6.81
CA VAL A 306 3.93 5.94 7.29
C VAL A 306 3.94 4.96 6.14
N ARG A 307 4.97 4.10 6.13
CA ARG A 307 5.07 2.89 5.28
C ARG A 307 6.28 2.07 5.73
N ASP A 308 6.27 0.79 5.39
CA ASP A 308 7.31 -0.20 5.68
C ASP A 308 7.66 -0.21 7.18
N ALA A 309 6.61 -0.21 8.02
CA ALA A 309 6.70 -0.12 9.48
C ALA A 309 7.48 1.10 10.02
N SER A 310 7.67 2.14 9.21
CA SER A 310 8.45 3.33 9.56
C SER A 310 7.57 4.58 9.57
N ILE A 311 7.81 5.47 10.53
CA ILE A 311 7.13 6.77 10.64
C ILE A 311 8.16 7.85 10.30
N PHE A 312 7.99 8.53 9.17
CA PHE A 312 8.77 9.71 8.83
C PHE A 312 8.00 10.96 9.24
N TYR A 313 8.65 11.94 9.83
CA TYR A 313 7.98 13.15 10.29
C TYR A 313 8.90 14.36 10.34
N LEU A 314 8.28 15.55 10.26
CA LEU A 314 8.94 16.82 10.54
C LEU A 314 9.00 17.07 12.04
N ASP A 315 10.17 17.47 12.52
CA ASP A 315 10.29 17.97 13.89
C ASP A 315 9.98 19.47 14.01
N LEU A 316 9.93 19.96 15.26
CA LEU A 316 9.68 21.38 15.56
C LEU A 316 10.75 22.32 15.00
N ASP A 317 11.97 21.84 14.78
CA ASP A 317 13.10 22.58 14.21
C ASP A 317 13.20 22.42 12.68
N ARG A 318 12.13 21.91 12.04
CA ARG A 318 12.06 21.66 10.59
C ARG A 318 13.14 20.67 10.09
N GLY A 319 13.61 19.80 10.97
CA GLY A 319 14.36 18.59 10.63
C GLY A 319 13.43 17.44 10.24
N ILE A 320 14.00 16.42 9.59
CA ILE A 320 13.26 15.20 9.25
C ILE A 320 13.78 14.08 10.13
N HIS A 321 12.86 13.34 10.76
CA HIS A 321 13.15 12.18 11.56
C HIS A 321 12.45 10.94 11.00
N ARG A 322 13.01 9.77 11.33
CA ARG A 322 12.38 8.47 11.12
C ARG A 322 12.32 7.73 12.45
N TRP A 323 11.14 7.30 12.86
CA TRP A 323 10.95 6.35 13.94
C TRP A 323 10.68 4.96 13.37
N ARG A 324 11.35 3.93 13.90
CA ARG A 324 11.11 2.52 13.57
C ARG A 324 11.57 1.63 14.72
N HIS A 325 10.72 0.73 15.21
CA HIS A 325 11.03 -0.24 16.28
C HIS A 325 11.71 0.40 17.51
N GLY A 326 11.12 1.49 18.02
CA GLY A 326 11.66 2.23 19.17
C GLY A 326 12.93 3.07 18.88
N GLN A 327 13.46 3.03 17.65
CA GLN A 327 14.65 3.80 17.27
C GLN A 327 14.27 5.05 16.48
N ARG A 328 14.66 6.21 17.01
CA ARG A 328 14.58 7.49 16.30
C ARG A 328 15.90 7.77 15.58
N THR A 329 15.85 7.84 14.25
CA THR A 329 16.97 8.21 13.38
C THR A 329 16.76 9.61 12.83
N ARG A 330 17.78 10.47 12.91
CA ARG A 330 17.73 11.82 12.32
C ARG A 330 18.14 11.79 10.85
N ILE A 331 17.26 12.24 9.97
CA ILE A 331 17.43 12.22 8.51
C ILE A 331 17.99 13.55 8.01
N ALA A 332 17.45 14.69 8.49
CA ALA A 332 17.89 16.05 8.15
C ALA A 332 17.92 16.95 9.39
N GLU A 333 18.84 17.91 9.46
CA GLU A 333 19.05 18.83 10.59
C GLU A 333 19.07 20.29 10.11
N GLY A 334 18.29 21.18 10.74
CA GLY A 334 18.45 22.63 10.60
C GLY A 334 18.24 23.16 9.18
N MET A 335 17.53 22.43 8.33
CA MET A 335 17.40 22.73 6.89
C MET A 335 16.20 23.63 6.55
N ALA A 336 15.48 24.13 7.56
CA ALA A 336 14.21 24.85 7.37
C ALA A 336 13.25 24.11 6.40
N THR A 337 13.21 22.78 6.50
CA THR A 337 12.40 21.95 5.61
C THR A 337 10.93 22.28 5.77
N LYS A 338 10.33 22.89 4.73
CA LYS A 338 8.90 23.19 4.73
C LYS A 338 8.06 21.92 4.61
N ARG A 339 8.50 21.00 3.77
CA ARG A 339 7.85 19.72 3.48
C ARG A 339 8.87 18.71 2.98
N PHE A 340 8.64 17.43 3.23
CA PHE A 340 9.31 16.33 2.54
C PHE A 340 8.34 15.53 1.67
N GLU A 341 8.86 14.90 0.63
CA GLU A 341 8.15 13.92 -0.20
C GLU A 341 8.80 12.56 -0.01
N ARG A 342 8.00 11.50 0.00
CA ARG A 342 8.51 10.13 0.16
C ARG A 342 8.07 9.25 -1.00
N TRP A 343 9.05 8.56 -1.58
CA TRP A 343 8.89 7.64 -2.71
C TRP A 343 9.52 6.30 -2.32
N GLY A 344 8.72 5.38 -1.80
CA GLY A 344 9.23 4.16 -1.15
C GLY A 344 10.21 4.51 -0.02
N ASP A 345 11.44 4.01 -0.11
CA ASP A 345 12.53 4.28 0.85
C ASP A 345 13.28 5.60 0.62
N VAL A 346 12.91 6.37 -0.42
CA VAL A 346 13.57 7.64 -0.74
C VAL A 346 12.80 8.80 -0.13
N VAL A 347 13.51 9.68 0.57
CA VAL A 347 12.97 10.94 1.09
C VAL A 347 13.59 12.10 0.32
N LEU A 348 12.76 12.91 -0.31
CA LEU A 348 13.14 14.13 -1.01
C LEU A 348 12.71 15.37 -0.21
N TRP A 349 13.57 16.38 -0.17
CA TRP A 349 13.20 17.68 0.36
C TRP A 349 14.04 18.81 -0.24
N ARG A 350 13.54 20.04 -0.12
CA ARG A 350 14.30 21.26 -0.43
C ARG A 350 14.38 22.11 0.83
N GLY A 351 15.57 22.61 1.12
CA GLY A 351 15.77 23.65 2.13
C GLY A 351 15.49 25.03 1.55
N ASP A 352 15.72 26.07 2.36
CA ASP A 352 15.55 27.46 1.91
C ASP A 352 16.55 27.87 0.82
N ASP A 353 17.66 27.13 0.67
CA ASP A 353 18.63 27.31 -0.42
C ASP A 353 18.15 26.77 -1.77
N GLY A 354 16.99 26.11 -1.81
CA GLY A 354 16.39 25.53 -3.02
C GLY A 354 17.05 24.25 -3.53
N VAL A 355 18.19 23.83 -2.95
CA VAL A 355 18.92 22.61 -3.35
C VAL A 355 18.06 21.39 -3.08
N LEU A 356 17.92 20.50 -4.06
CA LEU A 356 17.21 19.24 -3.87
C LEU A 356 18.10 18.30 -3.09
N ARG A 357 17.57 17.77 -2.00
CA ARG A 357 18.24 16.76 -1.20
C ARG A 357 17.44 15.49 -1.20
N CYS A 358 18.18 14.40 -1.22
CA CYS A 358 17.66 13.06 -1.21
C CYS A 358 18.33 12.27 -0.09
N TRP A 359 17.55 11.53 0.66
CA TRP A 359 18.04 10.52 1.59
C TRP A 359 17.59 9.15 1.12
N TRP A 360 18.53 8.21 1.06
CA TRP A 360 18.27 6.82 0.74
C TRP A 360 19.32 5.91 1.41
N LYS A 361 18.86 4.85 2.08
CA LYS A 361 19.71 3.86 2.77
C LYS A 361 20.82 4.47 3.65
N GLY A 362 20.47 5.50 4.42
CA GLY A 362 21.40 6.14 5.36
C GLY A 362 22.38 7.14 4.73
N LYS A 363 22.33 7.34 3.40
CA LYS A 363 23.17 8.31 2.69
C LYS A 363 22.35 9.51 2.24
N ARG A 364 23.00 10.67 2.19
CA ARG A 364 22.44 11.90 1.64
C ARG A 364 23.06 12.17 0.27
N TYR A 365 22.24 12.67 -0.64
CA TYR A 365 22.59 13.06 -2.00
C TYR A 365 22.03 14.46 -2.27
N GLU A 366 22.71 15.21 -3.11
CA GLU A 366 22.30 16.56 -3.51
C GLU A 366 22.33 16.69 -5.02
N TYR A 367 21.36 17.42 -5.57
CA TYR A 367 21.25 17.73 -7.00
C TYR A 367 21.24 19.24 -7.23
#